data_AF-A0AAJ1TM85-F1
#
_entry.id   AF-A0AAJ1TM85-F1
#
_cell.length_a   1.000
_cell.length_b   1.000
_cell.length_c   1.000
_cell.angle_alpha   90.00
_cell.angle_beta   90.00
_cell.angle_gamma   90.00
#
_symmetry.space_group_name_H-M   'P 1'
#
loop_
_entity.id
_entity.type
_entity.pdbx_description
1 polymer ?
#
loop_
_entity_poly.entity_id
_entity_poly.type
_entity_poly.pdbx_seq_one_letter_code
_entity_poly.pdbx_strand_id
1 'polypeptide(L)' 'MSWVIVPDGRILCRGSREACLCAGERVGAIACAFHADGTELAPSIERTAVLLPERMLPARLRRRAA' A
#
# COMPACT_ATOMS: atom_id res chain seq x y z
N MET A 1 13.76 -6.87 3.63
CA MET A 1 13.40 -6.34 2.29
C MET A 1 12.39 -5.22 2.49
N SER A 2 12.63 -4.04 1.93
CA SER A 2 11.76 -2.86 2.09
C SER A 2 10.67 -2.79 1.02
N TRP A 3 9.49 -2.33 1.41
CA TRP A 3 8.30 -2.12 0.59
C TRP A 3 7.90 -0.65 0.58
N VAL A 4 7.17 -0.24 -0.44
CA VAL A 4 6.61 1.10 -0.56
C VAL A 4 5.18 1.01 -1.09
N ILE A 5 4.28 1.79 -0.48
CA ILE A 5 2.92 2.01 -0.97
C ILE A 5 2.79 3.42 -1.54
N VAL A 6 2.23 3.51 -2.74
CA VAL A 6 2.13 4.74 -3.53
C VAL A 6 0.69 4.96 -4.01
N PRO A 7 -0.19 5.55 -3.21
CA PRO A 7 -1.48 6.05 -3.67
C PRO A 7 -1.30 7.33 -4.50
N ASP A 8 -2.03 7.44 -5.61
CA ASP A 8 -2.10 8.65 -6.45
C ASP A 8 -0.72 9.19 -6.87
N GLY A 9 0.25 8.29 -7.05
CA GLY A 9 1.62 8.65 -7.45
C GLY A 9 2.43 9.37 -6.36
N ARG A 10 2.03 9.32 -5.09
CA ARG A 10 2.79 9.87 -3.95
C ARG A 10 3.17 8.76 -2.98
N ILE A 11 4.34 8.85 -2.38
CA ILE A 11 4.76 7.85 -1.39
C ILE A 11 4.02 8.13 -0.09
N LEU A 12 3.27 7.14 0.35
CA LEU A 12 2.59 7.18 1.65
C LEU A 12 3.48 6.58 2.75
N CYS A 13 4.09 5.42 2.49
CA CYS A 13 4.89 4.73 3.50
C CYS A 13 6.02 3.93 2.83
N ARG A 14 7.14 3.81 3.54
CA ARG A 14 8.25 2.88 3.26
C ARG A 14 8.53 2.07 4.52
N GLY A 15 8.81 0.78 4.37
CA GLY A 15 9.19 -0.07 5.50
C GLY A 15 8.93 -1.54 5.27
N SER A 16 8.50 -2.24 6.33
CA SER A 16 8.02 -3.61 6.18
C SER A 16 6.75 -3.64 5.32
N ARG A 17 6.43 -4.83 4.79
CA ARG A 17 5.21 -5.01 4.01
C ARG A 17 3.98 -4.70 4.86
N GLU A 18 3.98 -5.19 6.09
CA GLU A 18 2.92 -5.02 7.08
C GLU A 18 2.71 -3.54 7.43
N ALA A 19 3.80 -2.77 7.61
CA ALA A 19 3.69 -1.34 7.85
C ALA A 19 3.04 -0.60 6.69
N CYS A 20 3.37 -0.97 5.45
CA CYS A 20 2.75 -0.40 4.24
C CYS A 20 1.27 -0.79 4.11
N LEU A 21 0.92 -2.03 4.47
CA LEU A 21 -0.47 -2.49 4.46
C LEU A 21 -1.31 -1.69 5.47
N CYS A 22 -0.87 -1.63 6.73
CA CYS A 22 -1.54 -0.85 7.77
C CYS A 22 -1.65 0.64 7.42
N ALA A 23 -0.62 1.21 6.79
CA ALA A 23 -0.67 2.59 6.33
C ALA A 23 -1.72 2.78 5.22
N GLY A 24 -1.77 1.86 4.26
CA GLY A 24 -2.76 1.85 3.18
C GLY A 24 -4.18 1.73 3.69
N GLU A 25 -4.44 0.82 4.64
CA GLU A 25 -5.75 0.63 5.27
C GLU A 25 -6.24 1.90 5.97
N ARG A 26 -5.37 2.55 6.76
CA ARG A 26 -5.73 3.78 7.50
C ARG A 26 -6.19 4.93 6.61
N VAL A 27 -5.74 4.98 5.36
CA VAL A 27 -6.11 6.04 4.40
C VAL A 27 -7.05 5.55 3.31
N GLY A 28 -7.54 4.31 3.39
CA GLY A 28 -8.44 3.72 2.41
C GLY A 28 -7.79 3.36 1.07
N ALA A 29 -6.46 3.35 0.96
CA ALA A 29 -5.75 2.87 -0.23
C ALA A 29 -5.73 1.33 -0.34
N ILE A 30 -6.02 0.65 0.77
CA ILE A 30 -6.27 -0.78 0.86
C ILE A 30 -7.58 -0.98 1.59
N ALA A 31 -8.50 -1.72 0.97
CA ALA A 31 -9.76 -2.07 1.57
C ALA A 31 -9.74 -3.54 1.98
N CYS A 32 -10.01 -3.76 3.28
CA CYS A 32 -10.31 -5.08 3.81
C CYS A 32 -11.83 -5.25 3.85
N ALA A 33 -12.29 -6.41 3.40
CA ALA A 33 -13.69 -6.79 3.46
C ALA A 33 -13.79 -8.15 4.14
N PHE A 34 -14.96 -8.45 4.67
CA PHE A 34 -15.21 -9.71 5.37
C PHE A 34 -16.44 -10.38 4.77
N HIS A 35 -16.39 -11.70 4.69
CA HIS A 35 -17.58 -12.50 4.48
C HIS A 35 -18.52 -12.39 5.70
N ALA A 36 -19.79 -12.77 5.53
CA ALA A 36 -20.78 -12.72 6.61
C ALA A 36 -20.42 -13.61 7.82
N ASP A 37 -19.59 -14.64 7.60
CA ASP A 37 -19.07 -15.53 8.65
C ASP A 37 -17.85 -14.97 9.39
N GLY A 38 -17.39 -13.76 9.03
CA GLY A 38 -16.23 -13.10 9.63
C GLY A 38 -14.88 -13.50 9.02
N THR A 39 -14.84 -14.35 8.01
CA THR A 39 -13.59 -14.64 7.30
C THR A 39 -13.17 -13.46 6.41
N GLU A 40 -11.87 -13.14 6.41
CA GLU A 40 -11.34 -12.01 5.67
C GLU A 40 -11.29 -12.33 4.17
N LEU A 41 -11.84 -11.43 3.36
CA LEU A 41 -11.66 -11.43 1.91
C LEU A 41 -10.24 -10.97 1.58
N ALA A 42 -9.69 -11.47 0.47
CA ALA A 42 -8.39 -11.00 0.01
C ALA A 42 -8.39 -9.46 -0.08
N PRO A 43 -7.46 -8.78 0.61
CA PRO A 43 -7.46 -7.31 0.65
C PRO A 43 -7.29 -6.76 -0.76
N SER A 44 -8.11 -5.76 -1.07
CA SER A 44 -8.09 -5.10 -2.36
C SER A 44 -7.27 -3.82 -2.27
N ILE A 45 -6.40 -3.60 -3.25
CA ILE A 45 -5.65 -2.36 -3.38
C ILE A 45 -6.45 -1.45 -4.32
N GLU A 46 -6.65 -0.20 -3.91
CA GLU A 46 -7.32 0.79 -4.75
C GLU A 46 -6.63 0.95 -6.10
N ARG A 47 -7.40 1.26 -7.15
CA ARG A 47 -6.86 1.32 -8.53
C ARG A 47 -5.75 2.36 -8.70
N THR A 48 -5.75 3.39 -7.86
CA THR A 48 -4.74 4.46 -7.90
C THR A 48 -3.53 4.17 -7.01
N ALA A 49 -3.55 3.07 -6.25
CA ALA A 49 -2.50 2.67 -5.35
C ALA A 49 -1.71 1.47 -5.89
N VAL A 50 -0.41 1.48 -5.59
CA VAL A 50 0.47 0.34 -5.86
C VAL A 50 1.32 0.03 -4.64
N LEU A 51 1.43 -1.25 -4.30
CA LEU A 51 2.35 -1.77 -3.29
C LEU A 51 3.44 -2.57 -3.99
N LEU A 52 4.71 -2.18 -3.82
CA LEU A 52 5.82 -2.81 -4.52
C LEU A 52 7.09 -2.86 -3.66
N PRO A 53 8.02 -3.78 -3.97
CA PRO A 53 9.38 -3.72 -3.44
C PRO A 53 10.03 -2.35 -3.70
N GLU A 54 10.70 -1.79 -2.70
CA GLU A 54 11.32 -0.46 -2.84
C GLU A 54 12.33 -0.39 -4.00
N ARG A 55 13.04 -1.49 -4.27
CA ARG A 55 13.99 -1.58 -5.42
C ARG A 55 13.32 -1.37 -6.78
N MET A 56 12.01 -1.62 -6.89
CA MET A 56 11.22 -1.46 -8.11
C MET A 56 10.60 -0.06 -8.22
N LEU A 57 10.80 0.82 -7.23
CA LEU A 57 10.25 2.17 -7.21
C LEU A 57 10.80 2.99 -8.39
N PRO A 58 9.92 3.51 -9.27
CA PRO A 58 10.32 4.35 -10.39
C PRO A 58 11.17 5.54 -9.94
N ALA A 59 12.22 5.88 -10.71
CA ALA A 59 13.16 6.95 -10.36
C ALA A 59 12.47 8.28 -10.05
N ARG A 60 11.39 8.61 -10.78
CA ARG A 60 10.59 9.83 -10.59
C ARG A 60 9.94 9.95 -9.20
N LEU A 61 9.74 8.83 -8.50
CA LEU A 61 9.08 8.80 -7.19
C LEU A 61 10.07 8.73 -6.03
N ARG A 62 11.33 8.36 -6.26
CA ARG A 62 12.31 8.10 -5.17
C ARG A 62 12.52 9.28 -4.22
N ARG A 63 12.39 10.52 -4.70
CA ARG A 63 12.62 11.75 -3.91
C ARG A 63 11.36 12.37 -3.31
N ARG A 64 10.17 11.83 -3.59
CA ARG A 64 8.89 12.37 -3.10
C ARG A 64 8.46 11.57 -1.86
N ALA A 65 9.07 11.83 -0.71
CA ALA A 65 8.43 11.53 0.57
C ALA A 65 7.49 12.70 0.88
N ALA A 66 6.24 12.40 1.25
CA ALA A 66 5.31 13.39 1.77
C ALA A 66 5.72 13.79 3.20
#